data_AF-A0A5P1EIS0-F1
#
_entry.id   AF-A0A5P1EIS0-F1
#
_cell.length_a   1.000
_cell.length_b   1.000
_cell.length_c   1.000
_cell.angle_alpha   90.00
_cell.angle_beta   90.00
_cell.angle_gamma   90.00
#
_symmetry.space_group_name_H-M   'P 1'
#
loop_
_entity.id
_entity.type
_entity.pdbx_description
1 polymer ?
#
loop_
_entity_poly.entity_id
_entity_poly.type
_entity_poly.pdbx_seq_one_letter_code
_entity_poly.pdbx_strand_id
1 'polypeptide(L)'
;MESSNCVGLMAVVAISSSIAIVSLQLQKRLVSNFMQKVQFELGEGPKMKPNMKRKKKVRFAEDVVEPSSNNEEYRRRRSNPRLMMA
;
A
#
# COMPACT_ATOMS: atom_id res chain seq x y z
N MET A 1 -16.84 59.21 17.33
CA MET A 1 -16.65 57.97 18.12
C MET A 1 -16.54 56.74 17.21
N GLU A 2 -16.08 56.89 15.96
CA GLU A 2 -16.21 55.90 14.89
C GLU A 2 -14.94 55.06 14.65
N SER A 3 -13.77 55.62 14.96
CA SER A 3 -12.46 54.99 14.71
C SER A 3 -12.19 53.78 15.63
N SER A 4 -12.66 53.81 16.88
CA SER A 4 -12.56 52.67 17.80
C SER A 4 -13.39 51.46 17.36
N ASN A 5 -14.58 51.72 16.81
CA ASN A 5 -15.49 50.66 16.36
C ASN A 5 -14.97 49.98 15.08
N CYS A 6 -14.37 50.75 14.17
CA CYS A 6 -13.74 50.21 12.96
C CYS A 6 -12.59 49.25 13.31
N VAL A 7 -11.71 49.63 14.25
CA VAL A 7 -10.59 48.77 14.69
C VAL A 7 -11.11 47.50 15.36
N GLY A 8 -12.16 47.58 16.17
CA GLY A 8 -12.79 46.41 16.80
C GLY A 8 -13.35 45.43 15.77
N LEU A 9 -14.06 45.92 14.74
CA LEU A 9 -14.59 45.07 13.66
C LEU A 9 -13.47 44.42 12.85
N MET A 10 -12.42 45.18 12.52
CA MET A 10 -11.26 44.65 11.80
C MET A 10 -10.53 43.56 12.62
N ALA A 11 -10.43 43.73 13.93
CA ALA A 11 -9.85 42.72 14.82
C ALA A 11 -10.67 41.42 14.82
N VAL A 12 -12.01 41.51 14.92
CA VAL A 12 -12.90 40.34 14.87
C VAL A 12 -12.78 39.61 13.52
N VAL A 13 -12.76 40.35 12.41
CA VAL A 13 -12.59 39.79 11.08
C VAL A 13 -11.22 39.11 10.92
N ALA A 14 -10.15 39.72 11.41
CA ALA A 14 -8.80 39.14 11.35
C ALA A 14 -8.69 37.86 12.19
N ILE A 15 -9.25 37.84 13.40
CA ILE A 15 -9.25 36.66 14.27
C ILE A 15 -10.12 35.54 13.66
N SER A 16 -11.33 35.89 13.22
CA SER A 16 -12.27 34.96 12.57
C SER A 16 -11.65 34.30 11.35
N SER A 17 -11.07 35.10 10.45
CA SER A 17 -10.45 34.59 9.22
C SER A 17 -9.22 33.74 9.51
N SER A 18 -8.39 34.11 10.49
CA SER A 18 -7.24 33.30 10.90
C SER A 18 -7.66 31.90 11.35
N ILE A 19 -8.66 31.80 12.22
CA ILE A 19 -9.18 30.50 12.69
C ILE A 19 -9.76 29.69 11.54
N ALA A 20 -10.49 30.32 10.61
CA ALA A 20 -11.04 29.65 9.43
C ALA A 20 -9.94 29.09 8.52
N ILE A 21 -8.87 29.84 8.29
CA ILE A 21 -7.71 29.40 7.48
C ILE A 21 -6.99 28.24 8.14
N VAL A 22 -6.73 28.31 9.45
CA VAL A 22 -6.08 27.22 10.21
C VAL A 22 -6.94 25.95 10.16
N SER A 23 -8.26 26.09 10.31
CA SER A 23 -9.20 24.97 10.22
C SER A 23 -9.16 24.31 8.83
N LEU A 24 -9.14 25.10 7.76
CA LEU A 24 -9.02 24.59 6.39
C LEU A 24 -7.68 23.88 6.13
N GLN A 25 -6.58 24.42 6.65
CA GLN A 25 -5.26 23.80 6.55
C GLN A 25 -5.21 22.46 7.31
N LEU A 26 -5.79 22.40 8.51
CA LEU A 26 -5.91 21.17 9.29
C LEU A 26 -6.72 20.12 8.53
N GLN A 27 -7.85 20.48 7.92
CA GLN A 27 -8.64 19.55 7.12
C GLN A 27 -7.87 19.04 5.90
N LYS A 28 -7.21 19.92 5.14
CA LYS A 28 -6.36 19.50 4.01
C LYS A 28 -5.23 18.57 4.45
N ARG A 29 -4.60 18.86 5.60
CA ARG A 29 -3.53 18.04 6.16
C ARG A 29 -4.03 16.68 6.66
N LEU A 30 -5.18 16.63 7.33
CA LEU A 30 -5.83 15.39 7.78
C LEU A 30 -6.20 14.51 6.59
N VAL A 31 -6.86 15.07 5.58
CA VAL A 31 -7.24 14.35 4.37
C VAL A 31 -6.01 13.85 3.61
N SER A 32 -4.95 14.66 3.50
CA SER A 32 -3.70 14.24 2.86
C SER A 32 -3.00 13.10 3.62
N ASN A 33 -2.91 13.19 4.95
CA ASN A 33 -2.33 12.14 5.77
C ASN A 33 -3.17 10.85 5.71
N PHE A 34 -4.49 10.98 5.71
CA PHE A 34 -5.40 9.83 5.60
C PHE A 34 -5.31 9.20 4.21
N MET A 35 -5.33 9.99 3.14
CA MET A 35 -5.12 9.50 1.78
C MET A 35 -3.76 8.83 1.62
N GLN A 36 -2.70 9.37 2.23
CA GLN A 36 -1.38 8.74 2.20
C GLN A 36 -1.39 7.39 2.92
N LYS A 37 -2.06 7.31 4.08
CA LYS A 37 -2.20 6.07 4.85
C LYS A 37 -3.06 5.04 4.11
N VAL A 38 -4.20 5.47 3.56
CA VAL A 38 -5.08 4.65 2.72
C VAL A 38 -4.36 4.21 1.45
N GLN A 39 -3.59 5.05 0.77
CA GLN A 39 -2.78 4.65 -0.38
C GLN A 39 -1.69 3.65 0.00
N PHE A 40 -1.09 3.79 1.19
CA PHE A 40 -0.10 2.85 1.70
C PHE A 40 -0.71 1.51 2.13
N GLU A 41 -1.95 1.52 2.63
CA GLU A 41 -2.67 0.31 3.04
C GLU A 41 -3.36 -0.41 1.87
N LEU A 42 -3.93 0.34 0.92
CA LEU A 42 -4.49 -0.22 -0.33
C LEU A 42 -3.39 -0.58 -1.35
N GLY A 43 -2.25 0.08 -1.29
CA GLY A 43 -1.09 -0.20 -2.13
C GLY A 43 0.02 -0.82 -1.31
N GLU A 44 -0.05 -2.14 -1.09
CA GLU A 44 1.00 -2.99 -0.50
C GLU A 44 2.42 -2.39 -0.56
N GLY A 45 2.88 -1.83 0.58
CA GLY A 45 4.30 -1.67 0.90
C GLY A 45 5.11 -0.64 0.06
N PRO A 46 6.41 -0.47 0.40
CA PRO A 46 7.22 0.63 -0.10
C PRO A 46 7.47 0.52 -1.61
N LYS A 47 6.81 1.40 -2.37
CA LYS A 47 7.19 1.94 -3.68
C LYS A 47 7.92 0.96 -4.62
N MET A 48 7.18 0.04 -5.24
CA MET A 48 7.59 -0.37 -6.58
C MET A 48 7.18 0.71 -7.58
N LYS A 49 8.19 1.35 -8.18
CA LYS A 49 8.07 2.35 -9.25
C LYS A 49 7.02 1.90 -10.29
N PRO A 50 6.23 2.83 -10.88
CA PRO A 50 5.16 2.49 -11.83
C PRO A 50 5.63 1.69 -13.07
N ASN A 51 6.93 1.64 -13.34
CA ASN A 51 7.53 0.90 -14.45
C ASN A 51 8.10 -0.48 -14.11
N MET A 52 7.93 -1.00 -12.88
CA MET A 52 8.41 -2.34 -12.53
C MET A 52 7.29 -3.33 -12.20
N LYS A 53 6.27 -3.39 -13.06
CA LYS A 53 5.50 -4.64 -13.19
C LYS A 53 6.41 -5.64 -13.90
N ARG A 54 7.31 -6.30 -13.16
CA ARG A 54 8.06 -7.46 -13.67
C ARG A 54 6.99 -8.49 -14.06
N LYS A 55 6.67 -8.58 -15.35
CA LYS A 55 5.78 -9.62 -15.87
C LYS A 55 6.44 -10.95 -15.53
N LYS A 56 5.93 -11.64 -14.49
CA LYS A 56 6.38 -12.99 -14.16
C LYS A 56 6.09 -13.85 -15.39
N LYS A 57 7.14 -14.26 -16.09
CA LYS A 57 7.03 -15.17 -17.22
C LYS A 57 7.18 -16.57 -16.63
N VAL A 58 6.09 -17.34 -16.64
CA VAL A 58 6.11 -18.74 -16.22
C VAL A 58 7.11 -19.47 -17.11
N ARG A 59 8.10 -20.10 -16.50
CA ARG A 59 9.01 -21.03 -17.16
C ARG A 59 8.70 -22.42 -16.64
N PHE A 60 8.51 -23.35 -17.55
CA PHE A 60 8.42 -24.76 -17.22
C PHE A 60 9.85 -25.30 -17.07
N ALA A 61 10.05 -26.20 -16.11
CA ALA A 61 11.32 -26.92 -15.99
C ALA A 61 11.53 -27.76 -17.25
N GLU A 62 12.77 -27.87 -17.72
CA GLU A 62 13.10 -28.60 -18.96
C GLU A 62 13.02 -30.11 -18.77
N ASP A 63 13.28 -30.56 -17.55
CA ASP A 63 13.17 -31.93 -17.07
C ASP A 63 11.76 -32.23 -16.55
N VAL A 64 10.74 -32.00 -17.41
CA VAL A 64 9.41 -32.55 -17.15
C VAL A 64 9.51 -34.07 -17.21
N VAL A 65 9.72 -34.69 -16.05
CA VAL A 65 9.59 -36.13 -15.89
C VAL A 65 8.11 -36.44 -16.12
N GLU A 66 7.80 -37.10 -17.24
CA GLU A 66 6.46 -37.60 -17.48
C GLU A 66 6.07 -38.48 -16.29
N PRO A 67 4.98 -38.15 -15.57
CA PRO A 67 4.53 -39.00 -14.50
C PRO A 67 4.26 -40.37 -15.11
N SER A 68 4.98 -41.40 -14.63
CA SER A 68 4.75 -42.77 -15.06
C SER A 68 3.25 -43.04 -14.94
N SER A 69 2.62 -43.44 -16.05
CA SER A 69 1.16 -43.55 -16.20
C SER A 69 0.46 -44.26 -15.03
N ASN A 70 1.18 -45.10 -14.29
CA ASN A 70 0.81 -45.55 -12.96
C ASN A 70 1.78 -44.97 -11.91
N ASN A 71 1.28 -44.15 -10.98
CA ASN A 71 2.10 -43.40 -10.01
C ASN A 71 2.81 -44.27 -8.93
N GLU A 72 2.87 -45.59 -9.14
CA GLU A 72 3.41 -46.58 -8.21
C GLU A 72 4.86 -46.27 -7.81
N GLU A 73 5.67 -45.78 -8.74
CA GLU A 73 7.05 -45.43 -8.44
C GLU A 73 7.14 -44.22 -7.49
N TYR A 74 6.28 -43.22 -7.69
CA TYR A 74 6.17 -42.08 -6.80
C TYR A 74 5.71 -42.51 -5.39
N ARG A 75 4.69 -43.39 -5.30
CA ARG A 75 4.25 -43.93 -4.00
C ARG A 75 5.35 -44.72 -3.30
N ARG A 76 6.09 -45.57 -4.03
CA ARG A 76 7.19 -46.38 -3.48
C ARG A 76 8.32 -45.55 -2.89
N ARG A 77 8.72 -44.45 -3.55
CA ARG A 77 9.80 -43.58 -3.05
C ARG A 77 9.40 -42.78 -1.81
N ARG A 78 8.12 -42.45 -1.65
CA ARG A 78 7.59 -41.74 -0.48
C ARG A 78 7.23 -42.64 0.70
N SER A 79 6.90 -43.91 0.45
CA SER A 79 6.61 -44.88 1.51
C SER A 79 7.85 -45.52 2.11
N ASN A 80 9.03 -45.35 1.48
CA ASN A 80 10.26 -45.99 1.91
C ASN A 80 11.38 -44.96 2.18
N PRO A 81 11.60 -44.55 3.44
CA PRO A 81 12.56 -43.49 3.79
C PRO A 81 14.02 -43.84 3.48
N ARG A 82 14.34 -45.09 3.15
CA ARG A 82 15.69 -45.55 2.81
C ARG A 82 16.15 -45.19 1.39
N LEU A 83 15.23 -44.87 0.47
CA LEU A 83 15.55 -44.49 -0.91
C LEU A 83 15.66 -42.97 -1.12
N MET A 84 15.37 -42.17 -0.09
CA MET A 84 15.51 -40.69 -0.15
C MET A 84 16.93 -40.20 0.15
N MET A 85 17.85 -41.08 0.54
CA MET A 85 19.19 -40.73 1.06
C MET A 85 20.34 -41.37 0.25
N ALA A 86 20.06 -41.93 -0.91
CA ALA A 86 21.06 -42.49 -1.82
C ALA A 86 21.14 -41.65 -3.10
#